data_AF-A0A956HKD8-F1
#
_entry.id   AF-A0A956HKD8-F1
#
_cell.length_a   1.000
_cell.length_b   1.000
_cell.length_c   1.000
_cell.angle_alpha   90.00
_cell.angle_beta   90.00
_cell.angle_gamma   90.00
#
_symmetry.space_group_name_H-M   'P 1'
#
loop_
_entity.id
_entity.type
_entity.pdbx_description
1 polymer ?
#
loop_
_entity_poly.entity_id
_entity_poly.type
_entity_poly.pdbx_seq_one_letter_code
_entity_poly.pdbx_strand_id
1 'polypeptide(L)'
;MHSRGPVITLLLLLPLACGGDSSGSDTMTTDATTDATTDATDPTEATTIDSSTTDATDATTAGSDGSSSGTDTSSGTDTSSGTDGGDGMYCQEECFADDDCQIMGIDVGFRCVDFRCATDDEGCAEDVECVALFSGWAVACESDDECPGQVCVNAGFDLGRCATEPSDVIDCETLLQEEIMTTKFEGDEPVTVCGQSGAVCEDGGCRLPCSDDAQCLSPSAPICNTDTGNCECATDAHCEDAPGASVCVDGTCQCAADSDCEELGNADVCNANGQCGCSSAGACTEAAVFDNTSYVCEG
;
A
#
# COMPACT_ATOMS: atom_id res chain seq x y z
N MET A 1 41.75 3.46 -32.91
CA MET A 1 42.00 4.11 -31.60
C MET A 1 41.00 3.50 -30.64
N HIS A 2 41.44 2.51 -29.85
CA HIS A 2 40.58 1.75 -28.95
C HIS A 2 40.68 2.35 -27.55
N SER A 3 39.65 3.05 -27.11
CA SER A 3 39.52 3.50 -25.72
C SER A 3 38.87 2.37 -24.93
N ARG A 4 39.62 1.78 -23.99
CA ARG A 4 39.10 0.82 -23.02
C ARG A 4 38.47 1.61 -21.87
N GLY A 5 37.15 1.52 -21.73
CA GLY A 5 36.44 2.02 -20.55
C GLY A 5 36.81 1.21 -19.29
N PRO A 6 36.70 1.81 -18.09
CA PRO A 6 37.07 1.14 -16.85
C PRO A 6 36.05 0.05 -16.50
N VAL A 7 36.56 -1.13 -16.17
CA VAL A 7 35.81 -2.19 -15.52
C VAL A 7 35.64 -1.78 -14.06
N ILE A 8 34.42 -1.41 -13.66
CA ILE A 8 34.05 -1.18 -12.27
C ILE A 8 33.71 -2.53 -11.66
N THR A 9 34.68 -3.11 -10.93
CA THR A 9 34.47 -4.29 -10.11
C THR A 9 33.71 -3.87 -8.85
N LEU A 10 32.42 -4.17 -8.79
CA LEU A 10 31.60 -4.01 -7.59
C LEU A 10 32.02 -5.09 -6.56
N LEU A 11 32.87 -4.69 -5.61
CA LEU A 11 33.33 -5.54 -4.52
C LEU A 11 32.29 -5.52 -3.40
N LEU A 12 31.38 -6.50 -3.41
CA LEU A 12 30.45 -6.77 -2.30
C LEU A 12 31.25 -7.20 -1.07
N LEU A 13 31.47 -6.27 -0.14
CA LEU A 13 32.00 -6.53 1.20
C LEU A 13 30.84 -6.91 2.12
N LEU A 14 30.58 -8.21 2.25
CA LEU A 14 29.80 -8.73 3.38
C LEU A 14 30.62 -8.63 4.67
N PRO A 15 30.07 -8.13 5.79
CA PRO A 15 30.70 -8.30 7.09
C PRO A 15 30.60 -9.78 7.53
N LEU A 16 31.78 -10.42 7.61
CA LEU A 16 31.98 -11.67 8.34
C LEU A 16 31.65 -11.45 9.83
N ALA A 17 30.57 -12.07 10.30
CA ALA A 17 30.39 -12.37 11.71
C ALA A 17 31.04 -13.74 12.02
N CYS A 18 32.20 -13.66 12.67
CA CYS A 18 32.82 -14.72 13.48
C CYS A 18 31.98 -14.86 14.78
N GLY A 19 31.75 -16.00 15.43
CA GLY A 19 32.24 -17.37 15.32
C GLY A 19 31.64 -18.17 16.50
N GLY A 20 31.69 -19.49 16.41
CA GLY A 20 31.17 -20.41 17.43
C GLY A 20 31.60 -21.85 17.17
N ASP A 21 32.92 -22.06 17.26
CA ASP A 21 33.59 -23.36 17.22
C ASP A 21 33.11 -24.27 18.37
N SER A 22 32.72 -25.51 18.04
CA SER A 22 32.80 -26.66 18.94
C SER A 22 32.98 -27.94 18.12
N SER A 23 34.25 -28.21 17.84
CA SER A 23 34.80 -29.47 17.37
C SER A 23 34.58 -30.61 18.38
N GLY A 24 34.17 -31.77 17.88
CA GLY A 24 34.17 -33.03 18.63
C GLY A 24 33.81 -34.22 17.74
N SER A 25 34.85 -34.86 17.18
CA SER A 25 34.80 -36.18 16.53
C SER A 25 34.12 -37.22 17.42
N ASP A 26 33.34 -38.13 16.82
CA ASP A 26 33.70 -39.56 16.78
C ASP A 26 32.68 -40.39 15.99
N THR A 27 33.25 -41.21 15.11
CA THR A 27 32.72 -42.42 14.50
C THR A 27 31.97 -43.31 15.50
N MET A 28 30.89 -43.98 15.07
CA MET A 28 30.66 -45.43 15.20
C MET A 28 29.30 -45.85 14.60
N THR A 29 29.39 -46.80 13.68
CA THR A 29 28.34 -47.71 13.23
C THR A 29 27.59 -48.35 14.39
N THR A 30 26.25 -48.37 14.36
CA THR A 30 25.47 -49.52 14.86
C THR A 30 24.08 -49.59 14.21
N ASP A 31 23.81 -50.72 13.56
CA ASP A 31 22.47 -51.26 13.32
C ASP A 31 21.72 -51.47 14.65
N ALA A 32 20.41 -51.18 14.68
CA ALA A 32 19.42 -51.97 15.43
C ALA A 32 17.98 -51.50 15.13
N THR A 33 17.24 -52.40 14.48
CA THR A 33 15.79 -52.63 14.60
C THR A 33 15.23 -52.44 16.01
N THR A 34 14.08 -51.76 16.18
CA THR A 34 12.95 -52.04 17.13
C THR A 34 11.84 -51.00 16.81
N ASP A 35 10.73 -51.32 16.13
CA ASP A 35 9.46 -51.90 16.63
C ASP A 35 8.85 -51.20 17.88
N ALA A 36 7.76 -50.46 17.70
CA ALA A 36 6.84 -50.02 18.77
C ALA A 36 5.63 -49.28 18.14
N THR A 37 4.54 -50.00 17.91
CA THR A 37 3.30 -49.96 18.72
C THR A 37 2.49 -48.66 18.63
N THR A 38 1.47 -48.72 17.77
CA THR A 38 0.12 -48.18 18.04
C THR A 38 -0.29 -48.46 19.47
N ASP A 39 -0.65 -47.42 20.23
CA ASP A 39 -1.60 -47.58 21.32
C ASP A 39 -2.52 -46.37 21.41
N ALA A 40 -3.80 -46.69 21.56
CA ALA A 40 -4.93 -45.79 21.64
C ALA A 40 -5.31 -45.67 23.11
N THR A 41 -5.53 -44.47 23.64
CA THR A 41 -6.47 -44.30 24.75
C THR A 41 -6.96 -42.86 24.90
N ASP A 42 -8.26 -42.72 24.62
CA ASP A 42 -9.22 -41.76 25.17
C ASP A 42 -9.34 -41.95 26.71
N PRO A 43 -9.59 -40.90 27.52
CA PRO A 43 -10.98 -40.66 27.95
C PRO A 43 -11.36 -39.17 28.15
N THR A 44 -12.42 -38.76 27.48
CA THR A 44 -13.68 -38.20 28.02
C THR A 44 -13.70 -37.64 29.46
N GLU A 45 -13.91 -36.32 29.63
CA GLU A 45 -14.72 -35.65 30.68
C GLU A 45 -15.20 -34.30 30.09
N ALA A 46 -16.47 -34.04 29.77
CA ALA A 46 -17.66 -33.82 30.60
C ALA A 46 -17.58 -32.58 31.52
N THR A 47 -18.10 -31.44 31.07
CA THR A 47 -18.68 -30.44 32.00
C THR A 47 -19.86 -29.73 31.35
N THR A 48 -21.04 -30.04 31.90
CA THR A 48 -22.34 -29.39 31.71
C THR A 48 -22.38 -28.04 32.43
N ILE A 49 -22.85 -26.99 31.76
CA ILE A 49 -23.48 -25.85 32.43
C ILE A 49 -24.89 -25.68 31.88
N ASP A 50 -25.83 -25.89 32.79
CA ASP A 50 -27.27 -25.66 32.72
C ASP A 50 -27.54 -24.23 33.23
N SER A 51 -28.34 -23.46 32.48
CA SER A 51 -29.19 -22.43 33.07
C SER A 51 -30.34 -22.13 32.12
N SER A 52 -31.50 -22.56 32.57
CA SER A 52 -32.81 -22.49 31.94
C SER A 52 -33.63 -21.34 32.54
N THR A 53 -34.44 -20.71 31.68
CA THR A 53 -35.78 -20.13 31.94
C THR A 53 -35.87 -18.90 32.89
N THR A 54 -36.67 -17.85 32.61
CA THR A 54 -38.13 -17.90 32.48
C THR A 54 -38.70 -16.56 31.95
N ASP A 55 -39.87 -16.67 31.33
CA ASP A 55 -40.76 -15.70 30.71
C ASP A 55 -41.29 -14.50 31.55
N ALA A 56 -41.74 -13.49 30.78
CA ALA A 56 -42.95 -12.66 30.89
C ALA A 56 -43.23 -11.80 32.15
N THR A 57 -43.61 -10.53 31.96
CA THR A 57 -45.02 -10.04 32.05
C THR A 57 -45.10 -8.53 31.85
N ASP A 58 -46.22 -8.16 31.22
CA ASP A 58 -46.88 -6.90 30.88
C ASP A 58 -47.14 -5.89 32.04
N ALA A 59 -47.66 -4.71 31.65
CA ALA A 59 -48.42 -3.69 32.41
C ALA A 59 -47.77 -2.31 32.70
N THR A 60 -48.17 -1.32 31.88
CA THR A 60 -48.70 0.02 32.22
C THR A 60 -48.38 0.66 33.59
N THR A 61 -47.98 1.94 33.61
CA THR A 61 -48.68 3.06 34.31
C THR A 61 -48.07 4.44 34.00
N ALA A 62 -48.98 5.42 33.96
CA ALA A 62 -48.90 6.86 33.73
C ALA A 62 -47.78 7.69 34.40
N GLY A 63 -47.39 8.75 33.69
CA GLY A 63 -47.55 10.15 34.14
C GLY A 63 -46.46 10.73 35.04
N SER A 64 -45.77 11.77 34.54
CA SER A 64 -45.45 12.98 35.33
C SER A 64 -45.02 14.12 34.40
N ASP A 65 -45.82 15.18 34.44
CA ASP A 65 -45.47 16.53 34.02
C ASP A 65 -44.19 16.99 34.73
N GLY A 66 -43.25 17.54 33.97
CA GLY A 66 -41.98 18.07 34.46
C GLY A 66 -41.53 19.26 33.62
N SER A 67 -42.31 20.34 33.67
CA SER A 67 -41.93 21.66 33.16
C SER A 67 -40.71 22.17 33.93
N SER A 68 -39.54 22.18 33.29
CA SER A 68 -38.39 22.95 33.75
C SER A 68 -37.86 23.83 32.61
N SER A 69 -38.25 25.09 32.72
CA SER A 69 -37.68 26.24 32.01
C SER A 69 -36.22 26.40 32.43
N GLY A 70 -35.30 25.94 31.59
CA GLY A 70 -33.86 26.21 31.70
C GLY A 70 -33.47 27.24 30.66
N THR A 71 -33.04 28.41 31.12
CA THR A 71 -32.58 29.57 30.37
C THR A 71 -31.44 29.25 29.40
N ASP A 72 -31.66 29.60 28.13
CA ASP A 72 -30.65 29.69 27.09
C ASP A 72 -29.50 30.62 27.51
N THR A 73 -28.29 30.07 27.60
CA THR A 73 -27.04 30.83 27.56
C THR A 73 -26.14 30.13 26.54
N SER A 74 -26.46 30.34 25.27
CA SER A 74 -25.54 30.06 24.16
C SER A 74 -24.42 31.09 24.24
N SER A 75 -23.34 30.73 24.93
CA SER A 75 -22.03 31.27 24.64
C SER A 75 -21.59 30.65 23.32
N GLY A 76 -21.90 31.33 22.22
CA GLY A 76 -21.37 30.99 20.91
C GLY A 76 -19.85 31.15 20.96
N THR A 77 -19.15 30.02 20.95
CA THR A 77 -17.78 29.99 20.48
C THR A 77 -17.89 30.24 18.98
N ASP A 78 -17.40 31.40 18.55
CA ASP A 78 -17.22 31.72 17.13
C ASP A 78 -16.17 30.76 16.56
N THR A 79 -16.56 29.53 16.24
CA THR A 79 -15.80 28.71 15.28
C THR A 79 -15.95 29.45 13.97
N SER A 80 -14.91 30.20 13.63
CA SER A 80 -14.85 30.95 12.37
C SER A 80 -14.82 29.92 11.26
N SER A 81 -16.01 29.56 10.77
CA SER A 81 -16.21 28.86 9.51
C SER A 81 -15.78 29.83 8.42
N GLY A 82 -14.47 29.94 8.20
CA GLY A 82 -13.87 30.63 7.07
C GLY A 82 -14.19 29.83 5.82
N THR A 83 -15.40 29.98 5.29
CA THR A 83 -15.88 29.29 4.08
C THR A 83 -15.45 30.00 2.79
N ASP A 84 -14.38 30.79 2.84
CA ASP A 84 -13.69 31.26 1.63
C ASP A 84 -12.62 30.22 1.27
N GLY A 85 -13.07 28.98 1.02
CA GLY A 85 -12.23 27.87 0.60
C GLY A 85 -11.65 28.16 -0.77
N GLY A 86 -10.39 28.58 -0.79
CA GLY A 86 -9.55 28.39 -1.98
C GLY A 86 -9.52 26.90 -2.32
N ASP A 87 -9.19 26.60 -3.58
CA ASP A 87 -8.80 25.26 -4.01
C ASP A 87 -7.90 24.64 -2.92
N GLY A 88 -8.22 23.42 -2.47
CA GLY A 88 -7.57 22.83 -1.30
C GLY A 88 -6.05 22.97 -1.40
N MET A 89 -5.43 23.59 -0.39
CA MET A 89 -3.99 23.88 -0.42
C MET A 89 -3.24 22.69 0.19
N TYR A 90 -2.16 22.25 -0.44
CA TYR A 90 -1.36 21.10 0.00
C TYR A 90 0.12 21.48 0.07
N CYS A 91 0.85 20.79 0.95
CA CYS A 91 2.30 20.92 0.99
C CYS A 91 2.88 20.26 -0.26
N GLN A 92 3.44 21.08 -1.14
CA GLN A 92 4.06 20.65 -2.39
C GLN A 92 5.54 21.03 -2.36
N GLU A 93 6.40 20.15 -2.84
CA GLU A 93 7.81 20.46 -3.02
C GLU A 93 8.00 21.27 -4.32
N GLU A 94 8.66 22.43 -4.19
CA GLU A 94 9.02 23.30 -5.30
C GLU A 94 10.51 23.13 -5.65
N CYS A 95 10.80 22.96 -6.94
CA CYS A 95 12.16 22.91 -7.51
C CYS A 95 12.43 24.13 -8.40
N PHE A 96 13.71 24.45 -8.63
CA PHE A 96 14.14 25.49 -9.57
C PHE A 96 15.09 24.99 -10.66
N ALA A 97 15.68 23.79 -10.47
CA ALA A 97 16.53 23.11 -11.43
C ALA A 97 16.41 21.59 -11.29
N ASP A 98 16.79 20.85 -12.34
CA ASP A 98 16.78 19.37 -12.33
C ASP A 98 17.64 18.78 -11.20
N ASP A 99 18.75 19.46 -10.85
CA ASP A 99 19.62 19.08 -9.73
C ASP A 99 18.90 19.14 -8.36
N ASP A 100 17.77 19.82 -8.26
CA ASP A 100 16.96 19.85 -7.04
C ASP A 100 16.15 18.56 -6.87
N CYS A 101 15.87 17.83 -7.96
CA CYS A 101 15.03 16.64 -8.01
C CYS A 101 15.80 15.32 -7.79
N GLN A 102 16.95 15.40 -7.14
CA GLN A 102 17.71 14.23 -6.71
C GLN A 102 17.15 13.70 -5.39
N ILE A 103 17.22 12.38 -5.20
CA ILE A 103 16.85 11.73 -3.95
C ILE A 103 18.12 11.11 -3.36
N MET A 104 18.56 11.61 -2.19
CA MET A 104 19.78 11.15 -1.52
C MET A 104 21.06 11.28 -2.39
N GLY A 105 21.11 12.31 -3.22
CA GLY A 105 22.18 12.66 -4.16
C GLY A 105 22.21 11.82 -5.43
N ILE A 106 21.13 11.08 -5.71
CA ILE A 106 21.01 10.20 -6.87
C ILE A 106 19.97 10.79 -7.84
N ASP A 107 20.37 10.97 -9.09
CA ASP A 107 19.45 11.24 -10.20
C ASP A 107 18.72 9.94 -10.55
N VAL A 108 17.45 9.87 -10.15
CA VAL A 108 16.51 8.78 -10.42
C VAL A 108 15.57 9.09 -11.59
N GLY A 109 15.87 10.11 -12.39
CA GLY A 109 15.12 10.45 -13.60
C GLY A 109 14.04 11.52 -13.44
N PHE A 110 13.92 12.14 -12.26
CA PHE A 110 13.03 13.29 -12.06
C PHE A 110 13.68 14.56 -12.60
N ARG A 111 12.87 15.43 -13.20
CA ARG A 111 13.28 16.75 -13.69
C ARG A 111 12.40 17.83 -13.12
N CYS A 112 12.94 19.03 -13.07
CA CYS A 112 12.18 20.18 -12.62
C CYS A 112 11.35 20.74 -13.77
N VAL A 113 10.07 20.36 -13.79
CA VAL A 113 9.09 20.80 -14.79
C VAL A 113 8.02 21.60 -14.09
N ASP A 114 7.83 22.84 -14.51
CA ASP A 114 6.83 23.77 -13.93
C ASP A 114 6.92 23.85 -12.39
N PHE A 115 8.16 23.93 -11.88
CA PHE A 115 8.47 23.96 -10.44
C PHE A 115 8.08 22.69 -9.66
N ARG A 116 7.92 21.55 -10.35
CA ARG A 116 7.71 20.23 -9.75
C ARG A 116 8.75 19.23 -10.23
N CYS A 117 9.17 18.38 -9.30
CA CYS A 117 9.94 17.21 -9.66
C CYS A 117 9.00 16.16 -10.23
N ALA A 118 9.02 15.99 -11.56
CA ALA A 118 8.19 15.05 -12.30
C ALA A 118 9.08 14.13 -13.14
N THR A 119 8.60 12.92 -13.42
CA THR A 119 9.20 12.07 -14.46
C THR A 119 8.54 12.37 -15.81
N ASP A 120 9.23 12.03 -16.90
CA ASP A 120 8.69 12.15 -18.26
C ASP A 120 7.67 11.02 -18.57
N ASP A 121 7.27 10.19 -17.59
CA ASP A 121 6.42 9.02 -17.81
C ASP A 121 4.95 9.43 -18.03
N GLU A 122 4.39 9.06 -19.18
CA GLU A 122 3.02 9.39 -19.59
C GLU A 122 1.93 8.51 -18.91
N GLY A 123 2.25 7.89 -17.78
CA GLY A 123 1.39 6.89 -17.14
C GLY A 123 1.34 5.58 -17.94
N CYS A 124 0.27 4.81 -17.78
CA CYS A 124 0.01 3.64 -18.62
C CYS A 124 -0.81 4.03 -19.86
N ALA A 125 -0.67 3.28 -20.93
CA ALA A 125 -1.55 3.32 -22.08
C ALA A 125 -2.28 1.99 -22.34
N GLU A 126 -1.77 0.87 -21.82
CA GLU A 126 -2.39 -0.46 -21.91
C GLU A 126 -2.36 -1.19 -20.57
N ASP A 127 -3.34 -2.08 -20.35
CA ASP A 127 -3.47 -2.89 -19.12
C ASP A 127 -2.19 -3.69 -18.81
N VAL A 128 -1.48 -4.16 -19.85
CA VAL A 128 -0.26 -4.97 -19.70
C VAL A 128 0.87 -4.22 -18.99
N GLU A 129 0.92 -2.88 -19.10
CA GLU A 129 1.89 -2.06 -18.37
C GLU A 129 1.56 -2.05 -16.87
N CYS A 130 0.27 -2.02 -16.55
CA CYS A 130 -0.21 -2.10 -15.17
C CYS A 130 -0.03 -3.50 -14.57
N VAL A 131 -0.23 -4.55 -15.37
CA VAL A 131 0.12 -5.91 -14.99
C VAL A 131 1.61 -5.95 -14.63
N ALA A 132 2.49 -5.43 -15.47
CA ALA A 132 3.93 -5.41 -15.19
C ALA A 132 4.28 -4.63 -13.90
N LEU A 133 3.66 -3.47 -13.69
CA LEU A 133 3.85 -2.64 -12.50
C LEU A 133 3.42 -3.37 -11.22
N PHE A 134 2.17 -3.83 -11.15
CA PHE A 134 1.63 -4.50 -9.95
C PHE A 134 2.22 -5.89 -9.73
N SER A 135 2.75 -6.53 -10.77
CA SER A 135 3.49 -7.80 -10.66
C SER A 135 4.94 -7.61 -10.20
N GLY A 136 5.43 -6.37 -10.11
CA GLY A 136 6.79 -6.06 -9.72
C GLY A 136 7.85 -6.43 -10.77
N TRP A 137 7.48 -6.48 -12.05
CA TRP A 137 8.40 -6.78 -13.15
C TRP A 137 9.26 -5.54 -13.47
N ALA A 138 10.16 -5.19 -12.56
CA ALA A 138 10.91 -3.93 -12.61
C ALA A 138 12.17 -3.96 -13.49
N VAL A 139 12.70 -5.15 -13.79
CA VAL A 139 13.96 -5.30 -14.53
C VAL A 139 13.67 -5.31 -16.02
N ALA A 140 14.16 -4.29 -16.74
CA ALA A 140 14.10 -4.26 -18.20
C ALA A 140 14.98 -5.34 -18.84
N CYS A 141 14.53 -5.89 -19.96
CA CYS A 141 15.26 -6.92 -20.70
C CYS A 141 14.96 -6.84 -22.21
N GLU A 142 15.90 -7.31 -23.02
CA GLU A 142 15.70 -7.55 -24.46
C GLU A 142 15.67 -9.04 -24.81
N SER A 143 16.07 -9.92 -23.88
CA SER A 143 16.11 -11.37 -24.06
C SER A 143 16.13 -12.13 -22.72
N ASP A 144 15.83 -13.43 -22.73
CA ASP A 144 15.82 -14.28 -21.52
C ASP A 144 17.18 -14.34 -20.80
N ASP A 145 18.29 -14.20 -21.54
CA ASP A 145 19.64 -14.22 -20.97
C ASP A 145 19.92 -13.04 -20.01
N GLU A 146 19.12 -11.97 -20.10
CA GLU A 146 19.18 -10.79 -19.22
C GLU A 146 18.35 -10.95 -17.93
N CYS A 147 17.61 -12.06 -17.82
CA CYS A 147 16.72 -12.36 -16.71
C CYS A 147 17.17 -13.63 -15.95
N PRO A 148 18.23 -13.57 -15.11
CA PRO A 148 18.72 -14.77 -14.43
C PRO A 148 17.66 -15.46 -13.56
N GLY A 149 17.21 -16.64 -14.00
CA GLY A 149 16.18 -17.42 -13.32
C GLY A 149 14.74 -16.92 -13.57
N GLN A 150 14.54 -16.11 -14.59
CA GLN A 150 13.28 -15.50 -15.01
C GLN A 150 13.20 -15.52 -16.54
N VAL A 151 12.08 -15.06 -17.10
CA VAL A 151 11.85 -14.97 -18.55
C VAL A 151 11.60 -13.51 -18.94
N CYS A 152 12.08 -13.11 -20.12
CA CYS A 152 11.82 -11.77 -20.64
C CYS A 152 10.45 -11.74 -21.33
N VAL A 153 9.47 -11.07 -20.73
CA VAL A 153 8.10 -10.95 -21.26
C VAL A 153 7.84 -9.58 -21.86
N ASN A 154 6.91 -9.53 -22.82
CA ASN A 154 6.42 -8.27 -23.37
C ASN A 154 5.48 -7.61 -22.34
N ALA A 155 5.87 -6.43 -21.87
CA ALA A 155 5.12 -5.61 -20.91
C ALA A 155 4.38 -4.44 -21.57
N GLY A 156 4.20 -4.47 -22.90
CA GLY A 156 3.60 -3.39 -23.70
C GLY A 156 4.65 -2.51 -24.39
N PHE A 157 4.27 -1.80 -25.46
CA PHE A 157 5.10 -0.81 -26.19
C PHE A 157 6.55 -1.21 -26.51
N ASP A 158 6.76 -2.48 -26.88
CA ASP A 158 8.11 -3.01 -27.11
C ASP A 158 9.04 -2.84 -25.88
N LEU A 159 8.47 -2.90 -24.67
CA LEU A 159 9.20 -2.93 -23.41
C LEU A 159 9.24 -4.37 -22.88
N GLY A 160 10.44 -4.95 -22.85
CA GLY A 160 10.67 -6.23 -22.17
C GLY A 160 10.84 -6.04 -20.66
N ARG A 161 10.25 -6.93 -19.87
CA ARG A 161 10.46 -7.03 -18.42
C ARG A 161 10.71 -8.46 -17.98
N CYS A 162 11.59 -8.65 -16.99
CA CYS A 162 11.82 -9.96 -16.41
C CYS A 162 10.63 -10.34 -15.50
N ALA A 163 10.03 -11.49 -15.79
CA ALA A 163 8.92 -12.05 -15.03
C ALA A 163 9.28 -13.44 -14.48
N THR A 164 8.72 -13.77 -13.32
CA THR A 164 8.99 -15.05 -12.64
C THR A 164 8.12 -16.15 -13.23
N GLU A 165 8.71 -17.23 -13.73
CA GLU A 165 7.97 -18.44 -14.11
C GLU A 165 7.59 -19.26 -12.85
N PRO A 166 6.36 -19.78 -12.73
CA PRO A 166 6.01 -20.70 -11.65
C PRO A 166 6.85 -21.98 -11.74
N SER A 167 7.21 -22.54 -10.59
CA SER A 167 8.01 -23.76 -10.47
C SER A 167 7.65 -24.54 -9.21
N ASP A 168 8.20 -25.75 -9.04
CA ASP A 168 8.02 -26.55 -7.80
C ASP A 168 8.51 -25.84 -6.52
N VAL A 169 9.32 -24.77 -6.66
CA VAL A 169 9.89 -24.00 -5.54
C VAL A 169 9.18 -22.67 -5.34
N ILE A 170 8.66 -22.08 -6.43
CA ILE A 170 8.02 -20.76 -6.43
C ILE A 170 6.65 -20.92 -7.07
N ASP A 171 5.61 -20.91 -6.24
CA ASP A 171 4.22 -20.78 -6.69
C ASP A 171 3.83 -19.29 -6.67
N CYS A 172 3.07 -18.83 -7.66
CA CYS A 172 2.62 -17.44 -7.74
C CYS A 172 1.82 -17.03 -6.49
N GLU A 173 1.10 -17.97 -5.85
CA GLU A 173 0.37 -17.70 -4.60
C GLU A 173 1.32 -17.24 -3.47
N THR A 174 2.54 -17.77 -3.41
CA THR A 174 3.54 -17.36 -2.40
C THR A 174 4.05 -15.93 -2.58
N LEU A 175 3.88 -15.38 -3.79
CA LEU A 175 4.18 -14.00 -4.14
C LEU A 175 2.93 -13.10 -4.06
N LEU A 176 1.80 -13.63 -3.61
CA LEU A 176 0.47 -12.98 -3.65
C LEU A 176 0.06 -12.60 -5.08
N GLN A 177 0.43 -13.43 -6.05
CA GLN A 177 0.16 -13.28 -7.48
C GLN A 177 -0.59 -14.51 -8.01
N GLU A 178 -0.98 -14.47 -9.27
CA GLU A 178 -1.59 -15.59 -9.97
C GLU A 178 -0.78 -16.00 -11.20
N GLU A 179 -1.01 -17.22 -11.70
CA GLU A 179 -0.44 -17.67 -12.97
C GLU A 179 -1.17 -16.99 -14.14
N ILE A 180 -0.43 -16.23 -14.93
CA ILE A 180 -0.96 -15.50 -16.09
C ILE A 180 -0.23 -15.93 -17.36
N MET A 181 -0.97 -16.03 -18.46
CA MET A 181 -0.40 -16.32 -19.78
C MET A 181 -0.09 -15.01 -20.49
N THR A 182 1.16 -14.80 -20.88
CA THR A 182 1.64 -13.65 -21.66
C THR A 182 2.51 -14.14 -22.82
N THR A 183 3.17 -13.23 -23.54
CA THR A 183 4.14 -13.54 -24.57
C THR A 183 5.54 -13.14 -24.14
N LYS A 184 6.54 -13.95 -24.52
CA LYS A 184 7.93 -13.53 -24.43
C LYS A 184 8.18 -12.29 -25.28
N PHE A 185 9.12 -11.49 -24.85
CA PHE A 185 9.53 -10.28 -25.56
C PHE A 185 10.16 -10.62 -26.92
N GLU A 186 11.03 -11.63 -26.95
CA GLU A 186 11.60 -12.13 -28.20
C GLU A 186 10.72 -13.26 -28.78
N GLY A 187 10.26 -13.06 -30.03
CA GLY A 187 9.61 -14.12 -30.80
C GLY A 187 8.14 -14.38 -30.49
N ASP A 188 7.52 -13.61 -29.59
CA ASP A 188 6.10 -13.63 -29.27
C ASP A 188 5.57 -15.01 -28.84
N GLU A 189 6.45 -15.88 -28.30
CA GLU A 189 6.03 -17.20 -27.84
C GLU A 189 5.24 -17.11 -26.53
N PRO A 190 4.11 -17.83 -26.38
CA PRO A 190 3.34 -17.78 -25.15
C PRO A 190 4.10 -18.41 -23.99
N VAL A 191 4.05 -17.77 -22.83
CA VAL A 191 4.68 -18.22 -21.58
C VAL A 191 3.75 -17.96 -20.39
N THR A 192 3.78 -18.84 -19.40
CA THR A 192 3.07 -18.65 -18.13
C THR A 192 4.04 -18.06 -17.11
N VAL A 193 3.64 -16.96 -16.47
CA VAL A 193 4.43 -16.26 -15.45
C VAL A 193 3.55 -15.87 -14.27
N CYS A 194 4.16 -15.51 -13.14
CA CYS A 194 3.46 -14.92 -12.01
C CYS A 194 3.20 -13.44 -12.28
N GLY A 195 1.94 -13.02 -12.10
CA GLY A 195 1.56 -11.63 -12.19
C GLY A 195 0.19 -11.31 -11.60
N GLN A 196 -0.25 -10.07 -11.77
CA GLN A 196 -1.53 -9.54 -11.32
C GLN A 196 -2.43 -9.28 -12.54
N SER A 197 -3.18 -10.28 -13.03
CA SER A 197 -3.95 -10.14 -14.27
C SER A 197 -5.11 -9.15 -14.18
N GLY A 198 -5.56 -8.84 -12.97
CA GLY A 198 -6.62 -7.88 -12.73
C GLY A 198 -6.23 -6.43 -12.97
N ALA A 199 -4.94 -6.10 -13.10
CA ALA A 199 -4.49 -4.73 -13.27
C ALA A 199 -4.98 -4.12 -14.59
N VAL A 200 -5.57 -2.93 -14.51
CA VAL A 200 -6.12 -2.19 -15.64
C VAL A 200 -5.51 -0.80 -15.75
N CYS A 201 -5.41 -0.32 -16.97
CA CYS A 201 -5.03 1.05 -17.28
C CYS A 201 -6.28 1.91 -17.50
N GLU A 202 -6.47 2.91 -16.67
CA GLU A 202 -7.64 3.80 -16.69
C GLU A 202 -7.17 5.26 -16.55
N ASP A 203 -7.47 6.09 -17.56
CA ASP A 203 -7.08 7.51 -17.61
C ASP A 203 -5.57 7.78 -17.40
N GLY A 204 -4.71 6.87 -17.86
CA GLY A 204 -3.26 6.95 -17.67
C GLY A 204 -2.76 6.43 -16.34
N GLY A 205 -3.66 6.06 -15.42
CA GLY A 205 -3.35 5.48 -14.12
C GLY A 205 -3.51 3.96 -14.10
N CYS A 206 -2.58 3.27 -13.45
CA CYS A 206 -2.74 1.85 -13.18
C CYS A 206 -3.60 1.63 -11.94
N ARG A 207 -4.64 0.80 -12.08
CA ARG A 207 -5.52 0.37 -10.99
C ARG A 207 -5.54 -1.15 -10.91
N LEU A 208 -5.52 -1.68 -9.68
CA LEU A 208 -5.78 -3.10 -9.41
C LEU A 208 -7.15 -3.22 -8.74
N PRO A 209 -8.19 -3.69 -9.45
CA PRO A 209 -9.51 -3.86 -8.86
C PRO A 209 -9.47 -4.87 -7.71
N CYS A 210 -10.17 -4.56 -6.63
CA CYS A 210 -10.28 -5.45 -5.49
C CYS A 210 -11.35 -6.53 -5.71
N SER A 211 -11.13 -7.72 -5.13
CA SER A 211 -12.09 -8.82 -4.99
C SER A 211 -12.57 -9.01 -3.56
N ASP A 212 -11.85 -8.48 -2.58
CA ASP A 212 -12.15 -8.56 -1.16
C ASP A 212 -11.43 -7.45 -0.37
N ASP A 213 -11.87 -7.23 0.87
CA ASP A 213 -11.37 -6.16 1.75
C ASP A 213 -9.88 -6.30 2.07
N ALA A 214 -9.30 -7.51 2.03
CA ALA A 214 -7.88 -7.70 2.35
C ALA A 214 -6.95 -7.10 1.28
N GLN A 215 -7.46 -6.85 0.07
CA GLN A 215 -6.75 -6.17 -1.00
C GLN A 215 -6.81 -4.64 -0.88
N CYS A 216 -7.67 -4.11 -0.01
CA CYS A 216 -7.81 -2.67 0.23
C CYS A 216 -6.84 -2.21 1.31
N LEU A 217 -5.57 -2.10 0.93
CA LEU A 217 -4.47 -1.76 1.84
C LEU A 217 -4.49 -0.30 2.31
N SER A 218 -5.22 0.58 1.61
CA SER A 218 -5.33 1.97 2.00
C SER A 218 -6.31 2.11 3.17
N PRO A 219 -5.90 2.70 4.31
CA PRO A 219 -6.81 2.92 5.43
C PRO A 219 -7.90 3.96 5.08
N SER A 220 -7.69 4.80 4.06
CA SER A 220 -8.69 5.79 3.61
C SER A 220 -9.83 5.18 2.79
N ALA A 221 -9.73 3.90 2.41
CA ALA A 221 -10.72 3.21 1.61
C ALA A 221 -10.63 1.69 1.88
N PRO A 222 -10.99 1.21 3.07
CA PRO A 222 -10.60 -0.13 3.52
C PRO A 222 -11.52 -1.26 3.08
N ILE A 223 -12.65 -0.97 2.41
CA ILE A 223 -13.66 -1.97 2.03
C ILE A 223 -13.69 -2.15 0.53
N CYS A 224 -13.74 -3.39 0.07
CA CYS A 224 -13.88 -3.66 -1.35
C CYS A 224 -15.34 -3.60 -1.81
N ASN A 225 -15.62 -2.69 -2.74
CA ASN A 225 -16.84 -2.73 -3.53
C ASN A 225 -16.66 -3.70 -4.70
N THR A 226 -17.04 -4.95 -4.48
CA THR A 226 -16.89 -6.02 -5.48
C THR A 226 -17.70 -5.83 -6.77
N ASP A 227 -18.70 -4.92 -6.78
CA ASP A 227 -19.45 -4.59 -7.98
C ASP A 227 -18.65 -3.66 -8.93
N THR A 228 -17.83 -2.77 -8.37
CA THR A 228 -17.00 -1.81 -9.12
C THR A 228 -15.51 -2.19 -9.16
N GLY A 229 -15.11 -3.08 -8.27
CA GLY A 229 -13.71 -3.40 -7.99
C GLY A 229 -12.94 -2.25 -7.34
N ASN A 230 -13.61 -1.28 -6.73
CA ASN A 230 -12.95 -0.16 -6.05
C ASN A 230 -12.89 -0.39 -4.54
N CYS A 231 -11.75 -0.04 -3.96
CA CYS A 231 -11.64 0.12 -2.52
C CYS A 231 -12.33 1.42 -2.12
N GLU A 232 -13.21 1.35 -1.13
CA GLU A 232 -14.01 2.46 -0.64
C GLU A 232 -14.29 2.37 0.87
N CYS A 233 -14.88 3.41 1.43
CA CYS A 233 -15.57 3.36 2.72
C CYS A 233 -17.09 3.33 2.48
N ALA A 234 -17.85 2.77 3.42
CA ALA A 234 -19.32 2.77 3.35
C ALA A 234 -19.96 3.53 4.52
N THR A 235 -19.22 3.69 5.62
CA THR A 235 -19.67 4.36 6.84
C THR A 235 -18.48 5.06 7.50
N ASP A 236 -18.75 6.09 8.31
CA ASP A 236 -17.71 6.81 9.07
C ASP A 236 -16.90 5.89 9.99
N ALA A 237 -17.50 4.80 10.48
CA ALA A 237 -16.82 3.81 11.31
C ALA A 237 -15.65 3.11 10.57
N HIS A 238 -15.66 3.09 9.23
CA HIS A 238 -14.54 2.55 8.45
C HIS A 238 -13.35 3.52 8.40
N CYS A 239 -13.53 4.77 8.82
CA CYS A 239 -12.50 5.80 8.78
C CYS A 239 -11.80 6.00 10.13
N GLU A 240 -12.16 5.25 11.17
CA GLU A 240 -11.59 5.39 12.52
C GLU A 240 -10.07 5.13 12.55
N ASP A 241 -9.57 4.25 11.68
CA ASP A 241 -8.14 3.91 11.55
C ASP A 241 -7.43 4.72 10.44
N ALA A 242 -8.13 5.62 9.75
CA ALA A 242 -7.59 6.42 8.66
C ALA A 242 -6.91 7.69 9.21
N PRO A 243 -5.57 7.83 9.08
CA PRO A 243 -4.89 9.04 9.53
C PRO A 243 -5.41 10.26 8.75
N GLY A 244 -5.77 11.33 9.45
CA GLY A 244 -6.30 12.52 8.78
C GLY A 244 -7.75 12.45 8.33
N ALA A 245 -8.49 11.41 8.71
CA ALA A 245 -9.87 11.26 8.26
C ALA A 245 -10.77 10.74 9.39
N SER A 246 -12.05 11.12 9.33
CA SER A 246 -13.03 10.76 10.35
C SER A 246 -14.43 10.49 9.78
N VAL A 247 -14.67 10.84 8.51
CA VAL A 247 -15.97 10.67 7.85
C VAL A 247 -15.83 10.01 6.50
N CYS A 248 -16.83 9.24 6.11
CA CYS A 248 -16.89 8.60 4.81
C CYS A 248 -17.71 9.46 3.84
N VAL A 249 -17.08 9.96 2.79
CA VAL A 249 -17.72 10.81 1.77
C VAL A 249 -17.39 10.26 0.39
N ASP A 250 -18.43 9.93 -0.37
CA ASP A 250 -18.33 9.40 -1.74
C ASP A 250 -17.33 8.23 -1.89
N GLY A 251 -17.37 7.32 -0.91
CA GLY A 251 -16.52 6.14 -0.92
C GLY A 251 -15.08 6.39 -0.45
N THR A 252 -14.71 7.60 -0.03
CA THR A 252 -13.36 7.89 0.50
C THR A 252 -13.45 8.47 1.90
N CYS A 253 -12.57 8.02 2.79
CA CYS A 253 -12.42 8.62 4.10
C CYS A 253 -11.78 10.01 3.96
N GLN A 254 -12.46 10.98 4.55
CA GLN A 254 -12.14 12.40 4.50
C GLN A 254 -12.07 12.97 5.91
N CYS A 255 -11.36 14.09 6.07
CA CYS A 255 -11.40 14.86 7.30
C CYS A 255 -12.77 15.55 7.42
N ALA A 256 -13.27 15.70 8.64
CA ALA A 256 -14.44 16.49 8.97
C ALA A 256 -14.07 17.84 9.59
N ALA A 257 -12.87 17.95 10.18
CA ALA A 257 -12.39 19.15 10.84
C ALA A 257 -10.85 19.20 10.84
N ASP A 258 -10.30 20.41 11.05
CA ASP A 258 -8.85 20.64 11.15
C ASP A 258 -8.18 19.77 12.22
N SER A 259 -8.92 19.42 13.29
CA SER A 259 -8.43 18.54 14.35
C SER A 259 -8.05 17.14 13.86
N ASP A 260 -8.64 16.68 12.74
CA ASP A 260 -8.27 15.40 12.15
C ASP A 260 -6.87 15.46 11.53
N CYS A 261 -6.39 16.67 11.18
CA CYS A 261 -5.13 16.91 10.49
C CYS A 261 -3.96 17.26 11.42
N GLU A 262 -4.20 17.55 12.71
CA GLU A 262 -3.19 18.07 13.65
C GLU A 262 -2.01 17.12 13.89
N GLU A 263 -2.20 15.81 13.71
CA GLU A 263 -1.16 14.78 13.89
C GLU A 263 -0.51 14.34 12.58
N LEU A 264 -0.93 14.91 11.45
CA LEU A 264 -0.32 14.62 10.16
C LEU A 264 0.90 15.51 9.94
N GLY A 265 2.01 14.90 9.53
CA GLY A 265 3.11 15.64 8.92
C GLY A 265 2.61 16.31 7.64
N ASN A 266 2.97 17.58 7.44
CA ASN A 266 2.59 18.37 6.27
C ASN A 266 1.09 18.72 6.13
N ALA A 267 0.31 18.70 7.20
CA ALA A 267 -1.06 19.21 7.18
C ALA A 267 -1.48 19.82 8.53
N ASP A 268 -2.41 20.77 8.50
CA ASP A 268 -3.00 21.41 9.68
C ASP A 268 -4.45 21.89 9.46
N VAL A 269 -5.00 21.74 8.25
CA VAL A 269 -6.35 22.20 7.90
C VAL A 269 -7.08 21.12 7.12
N CYS A 270 -8.35 20.91 7.46
CA CYS A 270 -9.27 20.12 6.66
C CYS A 270 -9.87 21.01 5.57
N ASN A 271 -9.48 20.76 4.32
CA ASN A 271 -9.92 21.60 3.20
C ASN A 271 -11.35 21.27 2.74
N ALA A 272 -11.89 22.09 1.85
CA ALA A 272 -13.27 21.95 1.36
C ALA A 272 -13.52 20.66 0.57
N ASN A 273 -12.47 19.98 0.10
CA ASN A 273 -12.53 18.69 -0.57
C ASN A 273 -12.47 17.51 0.43
N GLY A 274 -12.50 17.80 1.74
CA GLY A 274 -12.40 16.80 2.81
C GLY A 274 -11.02 16.15 2.89
N GLN A 275 -9.98 16.82 2.42
CA GLN A 275 -8.60 16.33 2.53
C GLN A 275 -7.82 17.20 3.50
N CYS A 276 -6.94 16.57 4.28
CA CYS A 276 -5.98 17.29 5.08
C CYS A 276 -4.95 17.97 4.17
N GLY A 277 -4.81 19.27 4.36
CA GLY A 277 -3.92 20.14 3.62
C GLY A 277 -3.24 21.11 4.57
N CYS A 278 -2.63 22.15 4.01
CA CYS A 278 -1.88 23.14 4.76
C CYS A 278 -2.56 24.51 4.76
N SER A 279 -2.42 25.24 5.85
CA SER A 279 -2.79 26.65 5.96
C SER A 279 -1.68 27.56 5.41
N SER A 280 -0.44 27.08 5.44
CA SER A 280 0.77 27.78 5.03
C SER A 280 1.95 26.82 4.90
N ALA A 281 3.05 27.28 4.28
CA ALA A 281 4.29 26.52 4.23
C ALA A 281 4.85 26.16 5.61
N GLY A 282 4.43 26.85 6.68
CA GLY A 282 4.82 26.53 8.06
C GLY A 282 4.21 25.23 8.58
N ALA A 283 3.13 24.74 7.98
CA ALA A 283 2.53 23.43 8.30
C ALA A 283 3.31 22.27 7.64
N CYS A 284 4.18 22.57 6.66
CA CYS A 284 4.99 21.59 5.95
C CYS A 284 6.25 21.25 6.75
N THR A 285 6.10 20.43 7.79
CA THR A 285 7.14 20.15 8.79
C THR A 285 8.01 18.94 8.49
N GLU A 286 7.60 18.07 7.57
CA GLU A 286 8.39 16.89 7.21
C GLU A 286 9.65 17.29 6.43
N ALA A 287 10.61 16.37 6.36
CA ALA A 287 11.73 16.54 5.45
C ALA A 287 11.24 16.51 3.99
N ALA A 288 11.87 17.32 3.15
CA ALA A 288 11.70 17.19 1.71
C ALA A 288 12.22 15.82 1.25
N VAL A 289 11.50 15.18 0.33
CA VAL A 289 11.91 13.93 -0.32
C VAL A 289 13.07 14.20 -1.26
N PHE A 290 13.04 15.34 -1.95
CA PHE A 290 14.10 15.77 -2.86
C PHE A 290 15.13 16.64 -2.13
N ASP A 291 16.40 16.52 -2.51
CA ASP A 291 17.51 17.03 -1.69
C ASP A 291 17.58 18.56 -1.58
N ASN A 292 17.14 19.29 -2.61
CA ASN A 292 17.26 20.76 -2.67
C ASN A 292 15.94 21.49 -2.97
N THR A 293 14.80 20.84 -2.74
CA THR A 293 13.48 21.48 -2.87
C THR A 293 13.10 22.24 -1.60
N SER A 294 12.06 23.07 -1.72
CA SER A 294 11.41 23.72 -0.58
C SER A 294 9.91 23.51 -0.62
N TYR A 295 9.28 23.32 0.54
CA TYR A 295 7.83 23.23 0.60
C TYR A 295 7.16 24.59 0.36
N VAL A 296 6.13 24.57 -0.47
CA VAL A 296 5.12 25.60 -0.63
C VAL A 296 3.77 25.03 -0.24
N CYS A 297 2.85 25.90 0.17
CA CYS A 297 1.48 25.50 0.46
C CYS A 297 0.59 26.07 -0.64
N GLU A 298 0.15 25.21 -1.57
CA GLU A 298 -0.60 25.62 -2.76
C GLU A 298 -1.51 24.50 -3.30
N GLY A 299 -2.50 24.89 -4.11
CA GLY A 299 -3.55 24.04 -4.68
C GLY A 299 -3.99 24.54 -6.04
#